data_AF-A0A9P6P9E8-F1
#
_entry.id   AF-A0A9P6P9E8-F1
#
_cell.length_a   1.000
_cell.length_b   1.000
_cell.length_c   1.000
_cell.angle_alpha   90.00
_cell.angle_beta   90.00
_cell.angle_gamma   90.00
#
_symmetry.space_group_name_H-M   'P 1'
#
loop_
_entity.id
_entity.type
_entity.pdbx_description
1 polymer ?
#
loop_
_entity_poly.entity_id
_entity_poly.type
_entity_poly.pdbx_seq_one_letter_code
_entity_poly.pdbx_strand_id
1 'polypeptide(L)'
;MSSLMDAYEAKYGATQWILLSSTRPFNGTGKSDRHSSRDTSAERSAAEQVVLERGGSVLHLAGLWGDQRQPRNWVSRFASADKIRGKLLTRQLHLIHGKDVARAIVAVHNKFKRGERWIVTDGGCYDWIQLFLTWGSPEQIDIARHLAQEDAACYDVLGDGTLEDIVKRGDVQPRLDSDDFWATFGVHATEFLQIN
;
A
#
# COMPACT_ATOMS: atom_id res chain seq x y z
N MET A 1 23.54 7.42 0.21
CA MET A 1 23.29 6.01 0.57
C MET A 1 24.59 5.21 0.57
N SER A 2 25.30 5.10 -0.56
CA SER A 2 26.55 4.32 -0.67
C SER A 2 27.58 4.65 0.40
N SER A 3 27.93 5.93 0.59
CA SER A 3 28.93 6.36 1.59
C SER A 3 28.58 5.98 3.03
N LEU A 4 27.28 5.94 3.37
CA LEU A 4 26.81 5.49 4.68
C LEU A 4 27.03 3.99 4.84
N MET A 5 26.68 3.21 3.82
CA MET A 5 26.84 1.76 3.82
C MET A 5 28.32 1.38 3.86
N ASP A 6 29.17 2.06 3.08
CA ASP A 6 30.62 1.88 3.08
C ASP A 6 31.23 2.14 4.46
N ALA A 7 30.88 3.27 5.08
CA ALA A 7 31.39 3.61 6.41
C ALA A 7 30.93 2.61 7.48
N TYR A 8 29.69 2.11 7.38
CA TYR A 8 29.16 1.12 8.32
C TYR A 8 29.86 -0.23 8.15
N GLU A 9 29.99 -0.72 6.91
CA GLU A 9 30.65 -2.00 6.62
C GLU A 9 32.15 -1.96 6.91
N ALA A 10 32.82 -0.81 6.71
CA ALA A 10 34.21 -0.63 7.13
C ALA A 10 34.39 -0.77 8.65
N LYS A 11 33.39 -0.37 9.45
CA LYS A 11 33.44 -0.43 10.91
C LYS A 11 32.94 -1.76 11.49
N TYR A 12 31.90 -2.35 10.90
CA TYR A 12 31.17 -3.48 11.49
C TYR A 12 31.18 -4.75 10.61
N GLY A 13 31.74 -4.69 9.41
CA GLY A 13 31.82 -5.81 8.48
C GLY A 13 30.55 -6.03 7.65
N ALA A 14 30.44 -7.23 7.09
CA ALA A 14 29.34 -7.60 6.19
C ALA A 14 27.98 -7.39 6.85
N THR A 15 27.11 -6.62 6.19
CA THR A 15 25.84 -6.17 6.76
C THR A 15 24.66 -6.63 5.90
N GLN A 16 23.56 -7.00 6.57
CA GLN A 16 22.28 -7.27 5.91
C GLN A 16 21.45 -6.00 5.83
N TRP A 17 21.46 -5.35 4.68
CA TRP A 17 20.70 -4.13 4.46
C TRP A 17 19.23 -4.43 4.15
N ILE A 18 18.32 -3.84 4.93
CA ILE A 18 16.87 -3.89 4.68
C ILE A 18 16.39 -2.45 4.50
N LEU A 19 15.87 -2.12 3.32
CA LEU A 19 15.31 -0.81 3.02
C LEU A 19 13.78 -0.88 3.02
N LEU A 20 13.13 0.01 3.76
CA LEU A 20 11.69 0.20 3.69
C LEU A 20 11.35 1.21 2.58
N SER A 21 10.60 0.77 1.58
CA SER A 21 10.13 1.60 0.47
C SER A 21 8.60 1.57 0.39
N SER A 22 8.04 2.08 -0.70
CA SER A 22 6.61 2.22 -0.93
C SER A 22 6.15 1.45 -2.16
N THR A 23 4.92 0.96 -2.13
CA THR A 23 4.29 0.29 -3.28
C THR A 23 3.84 1.25 -4.39
N ARG A 24 3.98 2.57 -4.23
CA ARG A 24 3.57 3.57 -5.24
C ARG A 24 4.11 3.31 -6.66
N PRO A 25 5.36 2.83 -6.87
CA PRO A 25 5.86 2.57 -8.21
C PRO A 25 5.19 1.40 -8.94
N PHE A 26 4.41 0.56 -8.25
CA PHE A 26 3.62 -0.51 -8.88
C PHE A 26 2.30 0.07 -9.44
N ASN A 27 2.41 0.82 -10.52
CA ASN A 27 1.33 1.64 -11.11
C ASN A 27 0.69 1.04 -12.39
N GLY A 28 0.94 -0.23 -12.73
CA GLY A 28 0.32 -0.93 -13.88
C GLY A 28 -1.21 -1.11 -13.80
N THR A 29 -1.88 -1.58 -14.85
CA THR A 29 -3.36 -1.64 -14.90
C THR A 29 -3.97 -2.88 -14.24
N GLY A 30 -3.16 -3.85 -13.77
CA GLY A 30 -3.63 -5.09 -13.15
C GLY A 30 -3.08 -5.33 -11.74
N LYS A 31 -3.38 -6.52 -11.21
CA LYS A 31 -2.78 -7.02 -9.98
C LYS A 31 -1.26 -7.08 -10.15
N SER A 32 -0.53 -6.49 -9.21
CA SER A 32 0.93 -6.37 -9.21
C SER A 32 1.52 -7.21 -8.08
N ASP A 33 2.45 -8.07 -8.43
CA ASP A 33 3.33 -8.79 -7.51
C ASP A 33 4.73 -8.16 -7.50
N ARG A 34 5.67 -8.76 -6.75
CA ARG A 34 7.06 -8.30 -6.66
C ARG A 34 7.84 -8.39 -7.98
N HIS A 35 7.36 -9.14 -8.97
CA HIS A 35 7.99 -9.33 -10.28
C HIS A 35 7.44 -8.36 -11.33
N SER A 36 6.33 -7.69 -11.01
CA SER A 36 5.68 -6.73 -11.87
C SER A 36 6.57 -5.53 -12.15
N SER A 37 6.40 -4.95 -13.34
CA SER A 37 7.12 -3.74 -13.73
C SER A 37 6.78 -2.58 -12.78
N ARG A 38 7.75 -1.68 -12.64
CA ARG A 38 7.65 -0.51 -11.76
C ARG A 38 8.10 0.73 -12.48
N ASP A 39 7.50 1.85 -12.10
CA ASP A 39 7.99 3.17 -12.44
C ASP A 39 9.27 3.50 -11.66
N THR A 40 10.40 3.46 -12.34
CA THR A 40 11.71 3.74 -11.74
C THR A 40 12.02 5.24 -11.64
N SER A 41 11.15 6.12 -12.14
CA SER A 41 11.35 7.59 -12.04
C SER A 41 11.14 8.13 -10.63
N ALA A 42 10.55 7.34 -9.73
CA ALA A 42 10.28 7.75 -8.34
C ALA A 42 11.58 8.06 -7.57
N GLU A 43 11.55 9.09 -6.71
CA GLU A 43 12.69 9.56 -5.90
C GLU A 43 13.39 8.44 -5.10
N ARG A 44 12.64 7.41 -4.69
CA ARG A 44 13.16 6.28 -3.89
C ARG A 44 13.93 5.26 -4.72
N SER A 45 13.72 5.20 -6.03
CA SER A 45 14.30 4.17 -6.90
C SER A 45 15.82 4.18 -6.89
N ALA A 46 16.46 5.34 -6.78
CA ALA A 46 17.92 5.45 -6.69
C ALA A 46 18.47 4.80 -5.41
N ALA A 47 17.82 5.01 -4.27
CA ALA A 47 18.22 4.40 -3.01
C ALA A 47 17.97 2.89 -3.01
N GLU A 48 16.84 2.44 -3.57
CA GLU A 48 16.55 1.02 -3.76
C GLU A 48 17.62 0.33 -4.59
N GLN A 49 18.00 0.93 -5.73
CA GLN A 49 19.01 0.38 -6.63
C GLN A 49 20.34 0.18 -5.93
N VAL A 50 20.82 1.20 -5.18
CA VAL A 50 22.05 1.10 -4.39
C VAL A 50 22.00 -0.04 -3.38
N VAL A 51 20.88 -0.20 -2.68
CA VAL A 51 20.71 -1.27 -1.68
C VAL A 51 20.73 -2.65 -2.35
N LEU A 52 20.06 -2.79 -3.50
CA LEU A 52 19.95 -4.06 -4.21
C LEU A 52 21.26 -4.48 -4.87
N GLU A 53 22.00 -3.54 -5.45
CA GLU A 53 23.34 -3.79 -6.01
C GLU A 53 24.33 -4.32 -4.95
N ARG A 54 24.13 -3.95 -3.68
CA ARG A 54 24.89 -4.47 -2.53
C ARG A 54 24.34 -5.79 -1.98
N GLY A 55 23.35 -6.37 -2.62
CA GLY A 55 22.66 -7.58 -2.17
C GLY A 55 21.78 -7.35 -0.95
N GLY A 56 21.36 -6.12 -0.68
CA GLY A 56 20.33 -5.79 0.31
C GLY A 56 18.94 -6.26 -0.12
N SER A 57 17.96 -6.13 0.77
CA SER A 57 16.56 -6.43 0.50
C SER A 57 15.70 -5.18 0.64
N VAL A 58 14.68 -5.04 -0.23
CA VAL A 58 13.76 -3.89 -0.23
C VAL A 58 12.34 -4.36 0.08
N LEU A 59 11.73 -3.81 1.12
CA LEU A 59 10.34 -4.07 1.51
C LEU A 59 9.46 -2.90 1.07
N HIS A 60 8.61 -3.10 0.07
CA HIS A 60 7.64 -2.11 -0.38
C HIS A 60 6.38 -2.21 0.45
N LEU A 61 6.19 -1.23 1.33
CA LEU A 61 5.05 -1.17 2.24
C LEU A 61 3.86 -0.46 1.58
N ALA A 62 2.67 -1.02 1.71
CA ALA A 62 1.42 -0.34 1.33
C ALA A 62 0.77 0.31 2.55
N GLY A 63 0.40 1.59 2.45
CA GLY A 63 -0.48 2.24 3.44
C GLY A 63 -0.10 1.98 4.91
N LEU A 64 1.17 2.16 5.28
CA LEU A 64 1.62 1.97 6.67
C LEU A 64 0.67 2.65 7.66
N TRP A 65 0.20 1.93 8.68
CA TRP A 65 -0.70 2.45 9.70
C TRP A 65 -0.42 1.85 11.07
N GLY A 66 -1.07 2.39 12.10
CA GLY A 66 -0.92 1.98 13.50
C GLY A 66 -0.54 3.14 14.43
N ASP A 67 -0.84 2.97 15.72
CA ASP A 67 -0.66 3.99 16.77
C ASP A 67 -1.24 5.37 16.35
N GLN A 68 -0.43 6.42 16.19
CA GLN A 68 -0.93 7.74 15.79
C GLN A 68 -1.32 7.83 14.31
N ARG A 69 -0.90 6.87 13.48
CA ARG A 69 -1.14 6.86 12.04
C ARG A 69 -2.38 6.03 11.71
N GLN A 70 -3.56 6.61 11.98
CA GLN A 70 -4.84 5.94 11.77
C GLN A 70 -5.47 6.27 10.41
N PRO A 71 -5.94 5.28 9.62
CA PRO A 71 -6.55 5.50 8.31
C PRO A 71 -7.78 6.43 8.32
N ARG A 72 -8.56 6.43 9.42
CA ARG A 72 -9.67 7.39 9.61
C ARG A 72 -9.26 8.85 9.46
N ASN A 73 -8.03 9.19 9.87
CA ASN A 73 -7.50 10.54 9.78
C ASN A 73 -7.03 10.91 8.36
N TRP A 74 -7.09 9.98 7.40
CA TRP A 74 -6.73 10.24 6.00
C TRP A 74 -7.92 10.72 5.19
N VAL A 75 -9.15 10.35 5.58
CA VAL A 75 -10.39 10.71 4.89
C VAL A 75 -10.53 12.23 4.77
N SER A 76 -10.18 12.97 5.82
CA SER A 76 -10.21 14.44 5.84
C SER A 76 -9.28 15.13 4.81
N ARG A 77 -8.32 14.40 4.22
CA ARG A 77 -7.40 14.94 3.20
C ARG A 77 -8.05 15.07 1.81
N PHE A 78 -9.20 14.43 1.60
CA PHE A 78 -9.93 14.40 0.34
C PHE A 78 -11.12 15.35 0.40
N ALA A 79 -10.83 16.65 0.48
CA ALA A 79 -11.87 17.69 0.63
C ALA A 79 -12.42 18.25 -0.71
N SER A 80 -11.79 17.93 -1.84
CA SER A 80 -12.21 18.41 -3.16
C SER A 80 -12.83 17.30 -4.01
N ALA A 81 -13.72 17.67 -4.93
CA ALA A 81 -14.36 16.76 -5.87
C ALA A 81 -13.34 15.91 -6.63
N ASP A 82 -12.29 16.52 -7.21
CA ASP A 82 -11.25 15.78 -7.95
C ASP A 82 -10.54 14.71 -7.12
N LYS A 83 -10.29 15.02 -5.84
CA LYS A 83 -9.63 14.10 -4.91
C LYS A 83 -10.53 12.94 -4.53
N ILE A 84 -11.81 13.21 -4.30
CA ILE A 84 -12.83 12.19 -4.01
C ILE A 84 -13.04 11.32 -5.26
N ARG A 85 -13.19 11.94 -6.44
CA ARG A 85 -13.30 11.27 -7.74
C ARG A 85 -12.17 10.26 -7.97
N GLY A 86 -10.92 10.66 -7.73
CA GLY A 86 -9.78 9.75 -7.83
C GLY A 86 -9.88 8.52 -6.91
N LYS A 87 -10.52 8.66 -5.75
CA LYS A 87 -10.76 7.54 -4.82
C LYS A 87 -11.95 6.68 -5.20
N LEU A 88 -13.00 7.26 -5.78
CA LEU A 88 -14.10 6.48 -6.35
C LEU A 88 -13.65 5.64 -7.55
N LEU A 89 -12.75 6.15 -8.39
CA LEU A 89 -12.25 5.41 -9.56
C LEU A 89 -11.26 4.30 -9.20
N THR A 90 -10.52 4.46 -8.09
CA THR A 90 -9.54 3.46 -7.65
C THR A 90 -10.15 2.47 -6.68
N ARG A 91 -10.96 2.92 -5.72
CA ARG A 91 -11.58 2.14 -4.63
C ARG A 91 -10.61 1.42 -3.70
N GLN A 92 -9.66 0.65 -4.23
CA GLN A 92 -8.74 -0.16 -3.46
C GLN A 92 -7.85 0.68 -2.52
N LEU A 93 -7.73 0.20 -1.30
CA LEU A 93 -6.73 0.61 -0.32
C LEU A 93 -6.05 -0.65 0.21
N HIS A 94 -4.72 -0.68 0.13
CA HIS A 94 -3.90 -1.71 0.76
C HIS A 94 -3.14 -1.09 1.93
N LEU A 95 -3.03 -1.86 3.00
CA LEU A 95 -2.45 -1.41 4.27
C LEU A 95 -1.43 -2.42 4.77
N ILE A 96 -0.58 -1.98 5.70
CA ILE A 96 0.21 -2.85 6.57
C ILE A 96 0.36 -2.16 7.92
N HIS A 97 0.08 -2.87 9.00
CA HIS A 97 0.22 -2.31 10.34
C HIS A 97 1.69 -2.31 10.78
N GLY A 98 2.11 -1.32 11.58
CA GLY A 98 3.49 -1.18 12.05
C GLY A 98 4.04 -2.40 12.80
N LYS A 99 3.19 -3.12 13.56
CA LYS A 99 3.58 -4.38 14.22
C LYS A 99 3.94 -5.48 13.20
N ASP A 100 3.17 -5.60 12.13
CA ASP A 100 3.44 -6.58 11.08
C ASP A 100 4.66 -6.20 10.23
N VAL A 101 4.92 -4.90 10.06
CA VAL A 101 6.20 -4.42 9.50
C VAL A 101 7.38 -4.83 10.38
N ALA A 102 7.29 -4.68 11.70
CA ALA A 102 8.36 -5.10 12.61
C ALA A 102 8.61 -6.62 12.51
N ARG A 103 7.54 -7.42 12.46
CA ARG A 103 7.63 -8.88 12.24
C ARG A 103 8.25 -9.23 10.89
N ALA A 104 7.88 -8.51 9.84
CA ALA A 104 8.45 -8.67 8.49
C ALA A 104 9.96 -8.39 8.47
N ILE A 105 10.43 -7.32 9.13
CA ILE A 105 11.85 -6.97 9.23
C ILE A 105 12.62 -8.09 9.92
N VAL A 106 12.13 -8.58 11.06
CA VAL A 106 12.78 -9.68 11.80
C VAL A 106 12.80 -10.96 10.98
N ALA A 107 11.71 -11.29 10.28
CA ALA A 107 11.64 -12.47 9.43
C ALA A 107 12.64 -12.42 8.26
N VAL A 108 12.77 -11.26 7.62
CA VAL A 108 13.77 -11.03 6.56
C VAL A 108 15.19 -11.11 7.11
N HIS A 109 15.46 -10.52 8.28
CA HIS A 109 16.76 -10.64 8.92
C HIS A 109 17.16 -12.11 9.18
N ASN A 110 16.22 -12.90 9.74
CA ASN A 110 16.47 -14.30 10.07
C ASN A 110 16.63 -15.22 8.85
N LYS A 111 15.98 -14.91 7.73
CA LYS A 111 16.00 -15.71 6.49
C LYS A 111 16.40 -14.88 5.28
N PHE A 112 17.48 -14.12 5.41
CA PHE A 112 17.85 -13.07 4.46
C PHE A 112 17.98 -13.55 3.02
N LYS A 113 17.31 -12.85 2.10
CA LYS A 113 17.35 -13.09 0.66
C LYS A 113 18.04 -11.91 -0.01
N ARG A 114 19.23 -12.14 -0.55
CA ARG A 114 20.09 -11.08 -1.10
C ARG A 114 19.54 -10.56 -2.43
N GLY A 115 19.50 -9.24 -2.58
CA GLY A 115 19.14 -8.58 -3.85
C GLY A 115 17.65 -8.62 -4.17
N GLU A 116 16.80 -8.95 -3.19
CA GLU A 116 15.38 -9.19 -3.43
C GLU A 116 14.48 -8.02 -3.03
N ARG A 117 13.43 -7.83 -3.83
CA ARG A 117 12.32 -6.93 -3.56
C ARG A 117 11.11 -7.72 -3.09
N TRP A 118 10.39 -7.16 -2.15
CA TRP A 118 9.15 -7.72 -1.62
C TRP A 118 8.04 -6.67 -1.62
N ILE A 119 6.80 -7.08 -1.89
CA ILE A 119 5.61 -6.30 -1.58
C ILE A 119 5.09 -6.82 -0.24
N VAL A 120 4.80 -5.89 0.68
CA VAL A 120 4.31 -6.22 2.02
C VAL A 120 3.02 -5.43 2.28
N THR A 121 1.91 -6.16 2.31
CA THR A 121 0.57 -5.70 2.71
C THR A 121 0.00 -6.66 3.73
N ASP A 122 -1.07 -6.30 4.43
CA ASP A 122 -1.79 -7.19 5.33
C ASP A 122 -2.59 -8.30 4.59
N GLY A 123 -2.54 -8.35 3.25
CA GLY A 123 -3.35 -9.24 2.42
C GLY A 123 -4.80 -8.75 2.22
N GLY A 124 -5.22 -7.72 2.96
CA GLY A 124 -6.53 -7.10 2.80
C GLY A 124 -6.62 -6.17 1.60
N CYS A 125 -7.86 -5.93 1.17
CA CYS A 125 -8.21 -4.86 0.24
C CYS A 125 -9.43 -4.11 0.77
N TYR A 126 -9.21 -2.87 1.19
CA TYR A 126 -10.24 -2.02 1.78
C TYR A 126 -10.82 -1.09 0.72
N ASP A 127 -12.09 -0.72 0.88
CA ASP A 127 -12.79 0.15 -0.06
C ASP A 127 -12.79 1.61 0.44
N TRP A 128 -12.22 2.53 -0.33
CA TRP A 128 -12.30 3.96 -0.07
C TRP A 128 -13.74 4.47 0.07
N ILE A 129 -14.70 3.86 -0.64
CA ILE A 129 -16.13 4.20 -0.49
C ILE A 129 -16.61 3.86 0.92
N GLN A 130 -16.30 2.66 1.43
CA GLN A 130 -16.59 2.29 2.82
C GLN A 130 -15.94 3.27 3.81
N LEU A 131 -14.70 3.69 3.57
CA LEU A 131 -14.02 4.68 4.42
C LEU A 131 -14.75 6.04 4.42
N PHE A 132 -15.22 6.52 3.27
CA PHE A 132 -16.01 7.76 3.21
C PHE A 132 -17.35 7.63 3.92
N LEU A 133 -18.07 6.52 3.71
CA LEU A 133 -19.36 6.29 4.37
C LEU A 133 -19.24 6.18 5.89
N THR A 134 -18.10 5.69 6.39
CA THR A 134 -17.90 5.48 7.84
C THR A 134 -17.33 6.71 8.53
N TRP A 135 -16.37 7.41 7.90
CA TRP A 135 -15.58 8.46 8.55
C TRP A 135 -15.55 9.80 7.80
N GLY A 136 -16.22 9.92 6.65
CA GLY A 136 -16.31 11.16 5.88
C GLY A 136 -17.26 12.18 6.52
N SER A 137 -17.02 13.46 6.25
CA SER A 137 -17.99 14.50 6.59
C SER A 137 -19.24 14.40 5.68
N PRO A 138 -20.39 14.96 6.10
CA PRO A 138 -21.58 15.01 5.26
C PRO A 138 -21.30 15.59 3.86
N GLU A 139 -20.51 16.65 3.78
CA GLU A 139 -20.15 17.30 2.52
C GLU A 139 -19.32 16.37 1.61
N GLN A 140 -18.39 15.60 2.19
CA GLN A 140 -17.59 14.64 1.40
C GLN A 140 -18.48 13.51 0.85
N ILE A 141 -19.45 13.05 1.65
CA ILE A 141 -20.39 12.00 1.23
C ILE A 141 -21.30 12.53 0.13
N ASP A 142 -21.80 13.75 0.23
CA ASP A 142 -22.65 14.36 -0.80
C ASP A 142 -21.90 14.57 -2.12
N ILE A 143 -20.64 15.03 -2.06
CA ILE A 143 -19.76 15.10 -3.23
C ILE A 143 -19.56 13.71 -3.84
N ALA A 144 -19.30 12.69 -3.02
CA ALA A 144 -19.10 11.33 -3.50
C ALA A 144 -20.36 10.75 -4.17
N ARG A 145 -21.55 11.00 -3.61
CA ARG A 145 -22.83 10.59 -4.18
C ARG A 145 -23.10 11.29 -5.51
N HIS A 146 -22.89 12.60 -5.56
CA HIS A 146 -23.04 13.37 -6.79
C HIS A 146 -22.10 12.87 -7.89
N LEU A 147 -20.82 12.65 -7.57
CA LEU A 147 -19.85 12.10 -8.54
C LEU A 147 -20.24 10.70 -9.01
N ALA A 148 -20.70 9.82 -8.11
CA ALA A 148 -21.11 8.47 -8.49
C ALA A 148 -22.28 8.45 -9.48
N GLN A 149 -23.16 9.46 -9.45
CA GLN A 149 -24.34 9.55 -10.30
C GLN A 149 -24.10 10.35 -11.58
N GLU A 150 -23.40 11.48 -11.49
CA GLU A 150 -23.32 12.49 -12.55
C GLU A 150 -21.99 12.48 -13.31
N ASP A 151 -20.91 11.92 -12.74
CA ASP A 151 -19.64 11.76 -13.46
C ASP A 151 -19.63 10.44 -14.23
N ALA A 152 -19.60 10.54 -15.56
CA ALA A 152 -19.64 9.38 -16.45
C ALA A 152 -18.56 8.34 -16.16
N ALA A 153 -17.32 8.75 -15.81
CA ALA A 153 -16.26 7.78 -15.53
C ALA A 153 -16.46 7.08 -14.17
N CYS A 154 -16.99 7.79 -13.18
CA CYS A 154 -17.39 7.17 -11.92
C CYS A 154 -18.54 6.19 -12.16
N TYR A 155 -19.56 6.58 -12.92
CA TYR A 155 -20.67 5.69 -13.26
C TYR A 155 -20.20 4.43 -14.01
N ASP A 156 -19.29 4.57 -14.99
CA ASP A 156 -18.75 3.42 -15.74
C ASP A 156 -18.02 2.40 -14.84
N VAL A 157 -17.33 2.88 -13.79
CA VAL A 157 -16.58 2.03 -12.85
C VAL A 157 -17.46 1.48 -11.72
N LEU A 158 -18.38 2.30 -11.20
CA LEU A 158 -19.20 1.96 -10.05
C LEU A 158 -20.49 1.25 -10.45
N GLY A 159 -21.01 1.48 -11.66
CA GLY A 159 -22.30 1.00 -12.11
C GLY A 159 -23.47 1.55 -11.30
N ASP A 160 -24.64 0.96 -11.50
CA ASP A 160 -25.88 1.36 -10.84
C ASP A 160 -25.86 1.10 -9.33
N GLY A 161 -26.49 2.00 -8.55
CA GLY A 161 -26.75 1.84 -7.12
C GLY A 161 -26.30 3.02 -6.27
N THR A 162 -26.68 2.99 -4.99
CA THR A 162 -26.12 3.91 -3.98
C THR A 162 -24.69 3.51 -3.61
N LEU A 163 -23.94 4.40 -2.94
CA LEU A 163 -22.60 4.07 -2.44
C LEU A 163 -22.64 2.87 -1.47
N GLU A 164 -23.71 2.77 -0.69
CA GLU A 164 -23.99 1.67 0.23
C GLU A 164 -24.23 0.36 -0.54
N ASP A 165 -24.98 0.39 -1.64
CA ASP A 165 -25.16 -0.78 -2.52
C ASP A 165 -23.84 -1.20 -3.17
N ILE A 166 -23.04 -0.22 -3.64
CA ILE A 166 -21.72 -0.44 -4.24
C ILE A 166 -20.80 -1.20 -3.27
N VAL A 167 -20.72 -0.74 -2.03
CA VAL A 167 -19.92 -1.41 -0.98
C VAL A 167 -20.45 -2.81 -0.68
N LYS A 168 -21.78 -2.95 -0.55
CA LYS A 168 -22.42 -4.24 -0.21
C LYS A 168 -22.18 -5.32 -1.26
N ARG A 169 -21.96 -4.94 -2.54
CA ARG A 169 -21.57 -5.89 -3.59
C ARG A 169 -20.22 -6.57 -3.34
N GLY A 170 -19.32 -5.93 -2.58
CA GLY A 170 -18.04 -6.54 -2.17
C GLY A 170 -17.12 -6.91 -3.34
N ASP A 171 -17.21 -6.18 -4.45
CA ASP A 171 -16.55 -6.46 -5.72
C ASP A 171 -15.13 -5.86 -5.84
N VAL A 172 -14.65 -5.16 -4.80
CA VAL A 172 -13.30 -4.59 -4.78
C VAL A 172 -12.23 -5.68 -4.86
N GLN A 173 -11.49 -5.68 -5.97
CA GLN A 173 -10.41 -6.65 -6.19
C GLN A 173 -9.05 -6.10 -5.73
N PRO A 174 -8.21 -6.92 -5.09
CA PRO A 174 -6.87 -6.52 -4.68
C PRO A 174 -5.99 -6.21 -5.89
N ARG A 175 -5.27 -5.09 -5.80
CA ARG A 175 -4.30 -4.66 -6.81
C ARG A 175 -2.87 -5.05 -6.44
N LEU A 176 -2.56 -5.25 -5.18
CA LEU A 176 -1.23 -5.67 -4.72
C LEU A 176 -1.26 -7.11 -4.22
N ASP A 177 -0.26 -7.89 -4.63
CA ASP A 177 -0.02 -9.25 -4.15
C ASP A 177 1.17 -9.26 -3.19
N SER A 178 0.96 -9.77 -1.98
CA SER A 178 2.03 -9.97 -0.99
C SER A 178 2.18 -11.44 -0.56
N ASP A 179 1.49 -12.37 -1.24
CA ASP A 179 1.44 -13.78 -0.84
C ASP A 179 2.83 -14.42 -0.88
N ASP A 180 3.64 -14.10 -1.89
CA ASP A 180 5.00 -14.62 -2.01
C ASP A 180 5.91 -14.19 -0.85
N PHE A 181 5.73 -12.98 -0.30
CA PHE A 181 6.47 -12.55 0.88
C PHE A 181 6.08 -13.42 2.09
N TRP A 182 4.79 -13.50 2.40
CA TRP A 182 4.30 -14.24 3.56
C TRP A 182 4.67 -15.73 3.49
N ALA A 183 4.51 -16.35 2.31
CA ALA A 183 4.91 -17.73 2.05
C ALA A 183 6.43 -17.95 2.19
N THR A 184 7.25 -17.09 1.58
CA THR A 184 8.72 -17.23 1.62
C THR A 184 9.27 -17.19 3.04
N PHE A 185 8.74 -16.31 3.89
CA PHE A 185 9.26 -16.12 5.24
C PHE A 185 8.56 -16.98 6.29
N GLY A 186 7.42 -17.60 5.95
CA GLY A 186 6.64 -18.45 6.85
C GLY A 186 5.97 -17.65 7.97
N VAL A 187 5.52 -16.43 7.65
CA VAL A 187 4.81 -15.52 8.55
C VAL A 187 3.54 -15.03 7.85
N HIS A 188 2.62 -14.43 8.60
CA HIS A 188 1.37 -13.86 8.06
C HIS A 188 1.04 -12.57 8.81
N ALA A 189 0.34 -11.63 8.17
CA ALA A 189 -0.17 -10.44 8.84
C ALA A 189 -1.17 -10.80 9.94
N THR A 190 -1.16 -10.02 11.02
CA THR A 190 -1.99 -10.27 12.21
C THR A 190 -2.88 -9.11 12.59
N GLU A 191 -2.63 -7.93 12.02
CA GLU A 191 -3.34 -6.70 12.33
C GLU A 191 -4.06 -6.20 11.08
N PHE A 192 -5.38 -6.12 11.16
CA PHE A 192 -6.27 -5.74 10.05
C PHE A 192 -7.10 -4.54 10.44
N LEU A 193 -7.28 -3.60 9.52
CA LEU A 193 -8.08 -2.41 9.77
C LEU A 193 -9.54 -2.83 10.00
N GLN A 194 -10.07 -2.45 11.16
CA GLN A 194 -11.50 -2.55 11.43
C GLN A 194 -12.17 -1.25 10.96
N ILE A 195 -13.19 -1.39 10.13
CA ILE A 195 -14.01 -0.27 9.66
C ILE A 195 -15.41 -0.51 10.22
N ASN A 196 -15.70 0.15 11.33
CA ASN A 196 -16.93 0.04 12.08
C ASN A 196 -17.44 1.41 12.54
#